data_AF-A0A1T5IQF5-F1
#
_entry.id   AF-A0A1T5IQF5-F1
#
_cell.length_a   1.000
_cell.length_b   1.000
_cell.length_c   1.000
_cell.angle_alpha   90.00
_cell.angle_beta   90.00
_cell.angle_gamma   90.00
#
_symmetry.space_group_name_H-M   'P 1'
#
loop_
_entity.id
_entity.type
_entity.pdbx_description
1 polymer ?
#
loop_
_entity_poly.entity_id
_entity_poly.type
_entity_poly.pdbx_seq_one_letter_code
_entity_poly.pdbx_strand_id
1 'polypeptide(L)'
;MRKKLLIISTLLSLALGAGAQNVSDLVITEAEVDNLSGISDGFGRHSGWIEITNNSQGTVNIGGCYLTDDPDNLKKFMVSKSDLSTKIGARQTKLFYFNGPGFVGTFDVDFVLAKGSTIYLVSNDGKTIIDQICIPADLPADMSVRKMARDSKHMDFRTEDAPAIPSPGVMNSDGDEESGAQRMAHEDPFGGVLTLTSVSVVFGALLILLCIFTITGGFFSGRFRNPFKRSPKAPKAGKAADAEVAAAIAMALDRELGGDNEVAAAIGMALDRYFNDTVHDAESFVITIRHDGSSLWNDKSKNFRQLPR
;
A
#
# COMPACT_ATOMS: atom_id res chain seq x y z
N MET A 1 1.40 25.33 0.33
CA MET A 1 0.63 24.43 -0.56
C MET A 1 1.53 23.60 -1.48
N ARG A 2 2.52 24.20 -2.17
CA ARG A 2 3.44 23.48 -3.07
C ARG A 2 4.18 22.27 -2.47
N LYS A 3 4.68 22.35 -1.23
CA LYS A 3 5.33 21.21 -0.53
C LYS A 3 4.36 20.06 -0.17
N LYS A 4 3.09 20.37 0.08
CA LYS A 4 2.05 19.37 0.41
C LYS A 4 1.57 18.63 -0.85
N LEU A 5 1.51 19.33 -1.99
CA LEU A 5 1.19 18.74 -3.29
C LEU A 5 2.30 17.78 -3.75
N LEU A 6 3.57 18.11 -3.47
CA LEU A 6 4.71 17.24 -3.77
C LEU A 6 4.66 15.91 -3.01
N ILE A 7 4.33 15.92 -1.72
CA ILE A 7 4.26 14.70 -0.90
C ILE A 7 3.12 13.78 -1.38
N ILE A 8 1.95 14.34 -1.70
CA ILE A 8 0.80 13.58 -2.23
C ILE A 8 1.12 13.04 -3.63
N SER A 9 1.82 13.83 -4.46
CA SER A 9 2.28 13.40 -5.78
C SER A 9 3.27 12.24 -5.70
N THR A 10 4.22 12.26 -4.74
CA THR A 10 5.16 11.14 -4.53
C THR A 10 4.49 9.89 -3.98
N LEU A 11 3.47 10.03 -3.14
CA LEU A 11 2.69 8.90 -2.62
C LEU A 11 1.84 8.26 -3.73
N LEU A 12 1.31 9.07 -4.64
CA LEU A 12 0.48 8.62 -5.76
C LEU A 12 1.31 7.97 -6.87
N SER A 13 2.55 8.43 -7.12
CA SER A 13 3.45 7.79 -8.08
C SER A 13 3.94 6.41 -7.62
N LEU A 14 3.93 6.11 -6.31
CA LEU A 14 4.30 4.80 -5.78
C LEU A 14 3.20 3.74 -5.97
N ALA A 15 1.97 4.16 -6.28
CA ALA A 15 0.83 3.27 -6.50
C ALA A 15 0.67 2.80 -7.96
N LEU A 16 1.36 3.41 -8.93
CA LEU A 16 1.25 3.04 -10.35
C LEU A 16 2.15 1.85 -10.78
N GLY A 17 2.88 1.23 -9.85
CA GLY A 17 3.77 0.10 -10.11
C GLY A 17 3.15 -1.29 -9.95
N ALA A 18 1.83 -1.41 -9.83
CA ALA A 18 1.18 -2.72 -9.73
C ALA A 18 1.20 -3.42 -11.10
N GLY A 19 2.09 -4.40 -11.24
CA GLY A 19 2.25 -5.21 -12.44
C GLY A 19 0.91 -5.78 -12.92
N ALA A 20 0.61 -5.51 -14.18
CA ALA A 20 -0.57 -6.02 -14.86
C ALA A 20 -0.58 -7.55 -14.89
N GLN A 21 -1.77 -8.14 -14.80
CA GLN A 21 -1.98 -9.57 -15.02
C GLN A 21 -1.69 -9.88 -16.49
N ASN A 22 -0.50 -10.41 -16.80
CA ASN A 22 -0.13 -10.74 -18.16
C ASN A 22 -0.14 -12.25 -18.36
N VAL A 23 -0.95 -12.70 -19.31
CA VAL A 23 -0.98 -14.11 -19.74
C VAL A 23 0.37 -14.51 -20.37
N SER A 24 1.14 -13.54 -20.87
CA SER A 24 2.50 -13.76 -21.38
C SER A 24 3.50 -14.25 -20.33
N ASP A 25 3.16 -14.14 -19.04
CA ASP A 25 4.00 -14.62 -17.94
C ASP A 25 3.75 -16.11 -17.63
N LEU A 26 2.86 -16.80 -18.38
CA LEU A 26 2.66 -18.24 -18.26
C LEU A 26 3.74 -19.00 -19.04
N VAL A 27 4.32 -20.01 -18.41
CA VAL A 27 5.42 -20.80 -18.99
C VAL A 27 5.08 -22.29 -18.86
N ILE A 28 5.30 -23.05 -19.92
CA ILE A 28 5.26 -24.51 -19.87
C ILE A 28 6.58 -24.99 -19.26
N THR A 29 6.52 -25.47 -18.02
CA THR A 29 7.71 -25.79 -17.21
C THR A 29 8.11 -27.24 -17.26
N GLU A 30 7.17 -28.14 -17.53
CA GLU A 30 7.44 -29.58 -17.54
C GLU A 30 6.45 -30.30 -18.46
N ALA A 31 6.89 -31.37 -19.10
CA ALA A 31 6.04 -32.23 -19.92
C ALA A 31 6.47 -33.69 -19.79
N GLU A 32 5.51 -34.59 -19.55
CA GLU A 32 5.69 -36.03 -19.50
C GLU A 32 4.72 -36.70 -20.47
N VAL A 33 5.23 -37.53 -21.38
CA VAL A 33 4.39 -38.19 -22.40
C VAL A 33 3.87 -39.53 -21.92
N ASP A 34 4.78 -40.43 -21.57
CA ASP A 34 4.49 -41.81 -21.20
C ASP A 34 4.53 -41.96 -19.67
N ASN A 35 3.46 -41.52 -19.01
CA ASN A 35 3.27 -41.68 -17.58
C ASN A 35 2.68 -43.07 -17.31
N LEU A 36 3.48 -43.97 -16.74
CA LEU A 36 3.10 -45.35 -16.43
C LEU A 36 2.92 -45.56 -14.93
N SER A 37 3.74 -44.92 -14.10
CA SER A 37 3.78 -45.09 -12.65
C SER A 37 3.73 -43.77 -11.85
N GLY A 38 3.72 -42.63 -12.55
CA GLY A 38 3.72 -41.29 -11.97
C GLY A 38 2.37 -40.84 -11.42
N ILE A 39 2.07 -39.55 -11.57
CA ILE A 39 0.82 -38.97 -11.05
C ILE A 39 -0.40 -39.48 -11.82
N SER A 40 -1.54 -39.61 -11.14
CA SER A 40 -2.81 -39.90 -11.79
C SER A 40 -3.69 -38.66 -11.84
N ASP A 41 -4.56 -38.58 -12.86
CA ASP A 41 -5.61 -37.58 -12.90
C ASP A 41 -6.68 -37.81 -11.81
N GLY A 42 -7.71 -36.96 -11.78
CA GLY A 42 -8.83 -37.06 -10.83
C GLY A 42 -9.68 -38.32 -10.97
N PHE A 43 -9.45 -39.13 -12.01
CA PHE A 43 -10.12 -40.40 -12.29
C PHE A 43 -9.20 -41.61 -12.07
N GLY A 44 -7.97 -41.40 -11.59
CA GLY A 44 -7.00 -42.46 -11.33
C GLY A 44 -6.26 -42.97 -12.57
N ARG A 45 -6.20 -42.20 -13.66
CA ARG A 45 -5.51 -42.58 -14.89
C ARG A 45 -4.14 -41.93 -15.00
N HIS A 46 -3.19 -42.67 -15.54
CA HIS A 46 -1.87 -42.18 -15.87
C HIS A 46 -1.85 -41.76 -17.34
N SER A 47 -2.12 -40.48 -17.56
CA SER A 47 -2.06 -39.85 -18.87
C SER A 47 -0.82 -38.97 -18.96
N GLY A 48 -0.33 -38.75 -20.18
CA GLY A 48 0.66 -37.71 -20.43
C GLY A 48 0.14 -36.35 -19.98
N TRP A 49 1.02 -35.50 -19.50
CA TRP A 49 0.64 -34.21 -18.94
C TRP A 49 1.68 -33.15 -19.25
N ILE A 50 1.24 -31.89 -19.24
CA ILE A 50 2.14 -30.74 -19.16
C ILE A 50 1.83 -29.95 -17.90
N GLU A 51 2.85 -29.26 -17.43
CA GLU A 51 2.76 -28.33 -16.34
C GLU A 51 2.94 -26.90 -16.85
N ILE A 52 2.01 -26.02 -16.46
CA ILE A 52 2.05 -24.59 -16.77
C ILE A 52 2.16 -23.79 -15.48
N THR A 53 3.25 -23.04 -15.38
CA THR A 53 3.58 -22.21 -14.23
C THR A 53 3.29 -20.75 -14.52
N ASN A 54 2.71 -20.06 -13.53
CA ASN A 54 2.61 -18.61 -13.55
C ASN A 54 3.89 -17.96 -13.00
N ASN A 55 4.69 -17.43 -13.92
CA ASN A 55 5.94 -16.76 -13.63
C ASN A 55 5.76 -15.26 -13.27
N SER A 56 4.53 -14.78 -13.06
CA SER A 56 4.27 -13.42 -12.58
C SER A 56 4.21 -13.34 -11.05
N GLN A 57 4.19 -12.10 -10.53
CA GLN A 57 3.96 -11.81 -9.11
C GLN A 57 2.48 -11.62 -8.74
N GLY A 58 1.57 -11.82 -9.71
CA GLY A 58 0.13 -11.68 -9.53
C GLY A 58 -0.62 -12.95 -9.93
N THR A 59 -1.93 -12.97 -9.69
CA THR A 59 -2.78 -14.06 -10.22
C THR A 59 -3.04 -13.83 -11.70
N VAL A 60 -2.79 -14.86 -12.52
CA VAL A 60 -3.07 -14.86 -13.96
C VAL A 60 -4.20 -15.85 -14.23
N ASN A 61 -5.14 -15.47 -15.10
CA ASN A 61 -6.21 -16.34 -15.55
C ASN A 61 -5.85 -16.96 -16.90
N ILE A 62 -5.66 -18.29 -16.95
CA ILE A 62 -5.38 -19.02 -18.18
C ILE A 62 -6.66 -19.34 -18.98
N GLY A 63 -7.85 -19.16 -18.39
CA GLY A 63 -9.13 -19.39 -19.05
C GLY A 63 -9.26 -18.64 -20.37
N GLY A 64 -9.59 -19.36 -21.44
CA GLY A 64 -9.68 -18.83 -22.80
C GLY A 64 -8.39 -18.85 -23.61
N CYS A 65 -7.25 -19.23 -23.01
CA CYS A 65 -6.03 -19.57 -23.75
C CYS A 65 -6.22 -20.90 -24.48
N TYR A 66 -5.31 -21.20 -25.40
CA TYR A 66 -5.36 -22.43 -26.18
C TYR A 66 -4.08 -23.25 -26.01
N LEU A 67 -4.23 -24.57 -26.12
CA LEU A 67 -3.14 -25.53 -26.24
C LEU A 67 -3.22 -26.19 -27.61
N THR A 68 -2.07 -26.37 -28.25
CA THR A 68 -1.98 -27.08 -29.53
C THR A 68 -0.62 -27.75 -29.69
N ASP A 69 -0.58 -28.83 -30.45
CA ASP A 69 0.61 -29.49 -30.99
C ASP A 69 0.80 -29.18 -32.50
N ASP A 70 -0.12 -28.43 -33.09
CA ASP A 70 -0.20 -28.12 -34.52
C ASP A 70 -0.02 -26.62 -34.74
N PRO A 71 1.10 -26.17 -35.33
CA PRO A 71 1.35 -24.75 -35.59
C PRO A 71 0.38 -24.15 -36.62
N ASP A 72 -0.25 -24.97 -37.47
CA ASP A 72 -1.24 -24.52 -38.45
C ASP A 72 -2.65 -24.42 -37.82
N ASN A 73 -2.84 -24.98 -36.62
CA ASN A 73 -4.08 -24.91 -35.85
C ASN A 73 -3.85 -24.45 -34.40
N LEU A 74 -3.67 -23.14 -34.22
CA LEU A 74 -3.44 -22.51 -32.91
C LEU A 74 -4.64 -22.56 -31.93
N LYS A 75 -5.80 -23.05 -32.37
CA LYS A 75 -7.04 -23.06 -31.57
C LYS A 75 -7.55 -24.48 -31.29
N LYS A 76 -6.66 -25.48 -31.33
CA LYS A 76 -6.99 -26.90 -31.20
C LYS A 76 -7.78 -27.20 -29.92
N PHE A 77 -7.25 -26.84 -28.76
CA PHE A 77 -7.95 -26.97 -27.47
C PHE A 77 -8.06 -25.62 -26.76
N MET A 78 -9.26 -25.24 -26.30
CA MET A 78 -9.49 -24.01 -25.54
C MET A 78 -9.70 -24.33 -24.06
N VAL A 79 -8.94 -23.68 -23.18
CA VAL A 79 -9.16 -23.77 -21.73
C VAL A 79 -10.48 -23.08 -21.37
N SER A 80 -11.32 -23.74 -20.57
CA SER A 80 -12.64 -23.22 -20.19
C SER A 80 -12.55 -21.84 -19.52
N LYS A 81 -13.38 -20.88 -19.96
CA LYS A 81 -13.40 -19.51 -19.42
C LYS A 81 -14.17 -19.38 -18.11
N SER A 82 -15.10 -20.30 -17.87
CA SER A 82 -16.09 -20.18 -16.79
C SER A 82 -15.66 -20.83 -15.48
N ASP A 83 -14.54 -21.55 -15.47
CA ASP A 83 -14.06 -22.25 -14.27
C ASP A 83 -13.13 -21.36 -13.45
N LEU A 84 -13.41 -21.23 -12.15
CA LEU A 84 -12.59 -20.48 -11.19
C LEU A 84 -11.19 -21.10 -11.00
N SER A 85 -11.04 -22.40 -11.25
CA SER A 85 -9.78 -23.13 -11.11
C SER A 85 -8.70 -22.68 -12.11
N THR A 86 -9.10 -21.97 -13.17
CA THR A 86 -8.20 -21.41 -14.20
C THR A 86 -7.43 -20.17 -13.76
N LYS A 87 -7.67 -19.68 -12.54
CA LYS A 87 -6.85 -18.66 -11.91
C LYS A 87 -5.64 -19.29 -11.25
N ILE A 88 -4.46 -19.02 -11.78
CA ILE A 88 -3.18 -19.49 -11.26
C ILE A 88 -2.59 -18.37 -10.41
N GLY A 89 -2.40 -18.60 -9.11
CA GLY A 89 -1.78 -17.63 -8.21
C GLY A 89 -0.35 -17.28 -8.60
N ALA A 90 0.20 -16.23 -8.00
CA ALA A 90 1.60 -15.86 -8.20
C ALA A 90 2.50 -17.05 -7.84
N ARG A 91 3.42 -17.39 -8.73
CA ARG A 91 4.35 -18.52 -8.54
C ARG A 91 3.68 -19.86 -8.29
N GLN A 92 2.46 -20.06 -8.79
CA GLN A 92 1.76 -21.34 -8.73
C GLN A 92 1.77 -22.02 -10.09
N THR A 93 1.48 -23.32 -10.07
CA THR A 93 1.45 -24.15 -11.27
C THR A 93 0.14 -24.92 -11.41
N LYS A 94 -0.16 -25.33 -12.64
CA LYS A 94 -1.32 -26.17 -13.00
C LYS A 94 -0.94 -27.24 -13.99
N LEU A 95 -1.46 -28.44 -13.75
CA LEU A 95 -1.29 -29.60 -14.61
C LEU A 95 -2.45 -29.69 -15.61
N PHE A 96 -2.10 -30.04 -16.84
CA PHE A 96 -3.03 -30.33 -17.93
C PHE A 96 -2.78 -31.75 -18.43
N TYR A 97 -3.79 -32.61 -18.35
CA TYR A 97 -3.71 -34.02 -18.72
C TYR A 97 -4.20 -34.25 -20.15
N PHE A 98 -3.40 -34.91 -20.97
CA PHE A 98 -3.67 -35.21 -22.38
C PHE A 98 -4.38 -36.56 -22.50
N ASN A 99 -5.67 -36.55 -22.17
CA ASN A 99 -6.49 -37.76 -22.16
C ASN A 99 -7.00 -38.17 -23.55
N GLY A 100 -6.97 -37.26 -24.53
CA GLY A 100 -7.45 -37.52 -25.88
C GLY A 100 -8.94 -37.22 -26.08
N PRO A 101 -9.49 -37.54 -27.27
CA PRO A 101 -10.82 -37.10 -27.66
C PRO A 101 -11.91 -37.78 -26.84
N GLY A 102 -12.94 -37.01 -26.47
CA GLY A 102 -14.11 -37.50 -25.72
C GLY A 102 -14.05 -37.25 -24.22
N PHE A 103 -12.95 -36.71 -23.69
CA PHE A 103 -12.87 -36.25 -22.30
C PHE A 103 -13.33 -34.80 -22.16
N VAL A 104 -13.99 -34.51 -21.04
CA VAL A 104 -14.56 -33.19 -20.75
C VAL A 104 -14.14 -32.78 -19.34
N GLY A 105 -13.17 -31.87 -19.27
CA GLY A 105 -12.76 -31.23 -18.03
C GLY A 105 -11.90 -30.01 -18.34
N THR A 106 -11.84 -29.07 -17.39
CA THR A 106 -11.11 -27.80 -17.57
C THR A 106 -9.63 -28.01 -17.87
N PHE A 107 -9.04 -29.06 -17.30
CA PHE A 107 -7.62 -29.43 -17.43
C PHE A 107 -7.41 -30.76 -18.16
N ASP A 108 -8.47 -31.32 -18.75
CA ASP A 108 -8.42 -32.54 -19.53
C ASP A 108 -8.40 -32.17 -21.01
N VAL A 109 -7.22 -32.22 -21.62
CA VAL A 109 -6.96 -31.88 -23.01
C VAL A 109 -7.47 -32.99 -23.93
N ASP A 110 -8.16 -32.60 -25.00
CA ASP A 110 -8.91 -33.47 -25.91
C ASP A 110 -8.05 -34.11 -27.03
N PHE A 111 -6.72 -34.00 -26.93
CA PHE A 111 -5.78 -34.68 -27.80
C PHE A 111 -4.64 -35.31 -27.01
N VAL A 112 -3.92 -36.23 -27.64
CA VAL A 112 -2.88 -37.04 -26.99
C VAL A 112 -1.53 -36.37 -27.20
N LEU A 113 -0.70 -36.37 -26.16
CA LEU A 113 0.68 -35.91 -26.21
C LEU A 113 1.56 -36.95 -26.90
N ALA A 114 2.45 -36.53 -27.79
CA ALA A 114 3.31 -37.44 -28.55
C ALA A 114 4.79 -37.09 -28.37
N LYS A 115 5.67 -38.10 -28.38
CA LYS A 115 7.12 -37.88 -28.41
C LYS A 115 7.51 -37.24 -29.74
N GLY A 116 8.48 -36.32 -29.70
CA GLY A 116 8.92 -35.59 -30.89
C GLY A 116 7.98 -34.43 -31.30
N SER A 117 6.87 -34.21 -30.60
CA SER A 117 5.99 -33.08 -30.88
C SER A 117 6.44 -31.82 -30.14
N THR A 118 5.91 -30.67 -30.55
CA THR A 118 6.08 -29.40 -29.84
C THR A 118 4.72 -28.95 -29.38
N ILE A 119 4.59 -28.59 -28.10
CA ILE A 119 3.36 -28.03 -27.55
C ILE A 119 3.49 -26.52 -27.47
N TYR A 120 2.46 -25.82 -27.92
CA TYR A 120 2.34 -24.38 -27.91
C TYR A 120 1.23 -23.97 -26.95
N LEU A 121 1.55 -23.03 -26.06
CA LEU A 121 0.58 -22.26 -25.29
C LEU A 121 0.27 -20.97 -26.06
N VAL A 122 -0.99 -20.78 -26.41
CA VAL A 122 -1.45 -19.65 -27.21
C VAL A 122 -2.36 -18.77 -26.38
N SER A 123 -2.20 -17.46 -26.50
CA SER A 123 -2.98 -16.46 -25.78
C SER A 123 -4.47 -16.51 -26.13
N ASN A 124 -5.26 -15.78 -25.37
CA ASN A 124 -6.72 -15.70 -25.53
C ASN A 124 -7.19 -15.08 -26.87
N ASP A 125 -6.29 -14.45 -27.63
CA ASP A 125 -6.53 -13.99 -29.00
C ASP A 125 -6.54 -15.15 -30.02
N GLY A 126 -6.01 -16.31 -29.61
CA GLY A 126 -5.82 -17.51 -30.42
C GLY A 126 -4.89 -17.30 -31.62
N LYS A 127 -3.92 -16.38 -31.49
CA LYS A 127 -2.90 -16.08 -32.51
C LYS A 127 -1.51 -15.94 -31.92
N THR A 128 -1.40 -15.33 -30.74
CA THR A 128 -0.10 -15.06 -30.12
C THR A 128 0.36 -16.28 -29.35
N ILE A 129 1.46 -16.90 -29.79
CA ILE A 129 2.14 -17.94 -29.02
C ILE A 129 2.81 -17.27 -27.82
N ILE A 130 2.43 -17.71 -26.63
CA ILE A 130 2.99 -17.24 -25.35
C ILE A 130 4.29 -17.98 -25.07
N ASP A 131 4.22 -19.32 -25.14
CA ASP A 131 5.34 -20.18 -24.85
C ASP A 131 5.21 -21.51 -25.60
N GLN A 132 6.31 -22.24 -25.72
CA GLN A 132 6.35 -23.56 -26.36
C GLN A 132 7.34 -24.49 -25.67
N ILE A 133 7.09 -25.79 -25.72
CA ILE A 133 8.03 -26.81 -25.26
C ILE A 133 8.20 -27.90 -26.33
N CYS A 134 9.44 -28.19 -26.68
CA CYS A 134 9.79 -29.24 -27.62
C CYS A 134 10.03 -30.54 -26.84
N ILE A 135 9.34 -31.60 -27.22
CA ILE A 135 9.45 -32.91 -26.58
C ILE A 135 10.40 -33.78 -27.41
N PRO A 136 11.50 -34.30 -26.85
CA PRO A 136 12.40 -35.21 -27.56
C PRO A 136 11.68 -36.49 -28.01
N ALA A 137 12.05 -36.99 -29.19
CA ALA A 137 11.49 -38.24 -29.71
C ALA A 137 11.92 -39.48 -28.91
N ASP A 138 13.07 -39.38 -28.24
CA ASP A 138 13.72 -40.42 -27.45
C ASP A 138 13.44 -40.31 -25.94
N LEU A 139 12.47 -39.47 -25.53
CA LEU A 139 12.08 -39.34 -24.13
C LEU A 139 11.66 -40.71 -23.54
N PRO A 140 12.31 -41.22 -22.49
CA PRO A 140 11.94 -42.48 -21.86
C PRO A 140 10.56 -42.40 -21.17
N ALA A 141 9.96 -43.55 -20.87
CA ALA A 141 8.76 -43.59 -20.04
C ALA A 141 9.07 -43.20 -18.59
N ASP A 142 8.08 -42.65 -17.89
CA ASP A 142 8.17 -42.09 -16.53
C ASP A 142 9.24 -40.99 -16.37
N MET A 143 9.64 -40.35 -17.48
CA MET A 143 10.59 -39.23 -17.50
C MET A 143 9.96 -38.00 -18.14
N SER A 144 10.33 -36.83 -17.64
CA SER A 144 9.83 -35.55 -18.11
C SER A 144 10.90 -34.72 -18.81
N VAL A 145 10.45 -33.81 -19.65
CA VAL A 145 11.23 -32.72 -20.21
C VAL A 145 10.96 -31.49 -19.37
N ARG A 146 12.02 -30.81 -18.95
CA ARG A 146 11.94 -29.68 -18.04
C ARG A 146 12.38 -28.41 -18.71
N LYS A 147 11.75 -27.30 -18.33
CA LYS A 147 12.20 -25.95 -18.62
C LYS A 147 12.59 -25.25 -17.32
N MET A 148 13.85 -24.84 -17.20
CA MET A 148 14.41 -24.21 -15.99
C MET A 148 14.79 -22.76 -16.25
N ALA A 149 14.62 -21.92 -15.24
CA ALA A 149 15.07 -20.53 -15.27
C ALA A 149 16.60 -20.47 -15.11
N ARG A 150 17.29 -19.81 -16.05
CA ARG A 150 18.75 -19.65 -16.02
C ARG A 150 19.23 -18.45 -15.22
N ASP A 151 18.31 -17.54 -14.91
CA ASP A 151 18.56 -16.31 -14.20
C ASP A 151 17.83 -16.27 -12.87
N SER A 152 18.44 -15.63 -11.87
CA SER A 152 17.83 -15.48 -10.54
C SER A 152 16.51 -14.69 -10.54
N LYS A 153 16.24 -13.95 -11.62
CA LYS A 153 14.98 -13.22 -11.80
C LYS A 153 13.88 -14.06 -12.46
N HIS A 154 14.18 -15.31 -12.82
CA HIS A 154 13.26 -16.23 -13.47
C HIS A 154 12.61 -15.62 -14.72
N MET A 155 13.41 -15.07 -15.62
CA MET A 155 12.95 -14.47 -16.87
C MET A 155 13.37 -15.23 -18.13
N ASP A 156 14.47 -15.98 -18.10
CA ASP A 156 14.98 -16.77 -19.23
C ASP A 156 14.84 -18.25 -18.92
N PHE A 157 13.74 -18.86 -19.40
CA PHE A 157 13.47 -20.28 -19.26
C PHE A 157 13.97 -21.06 -20.47
N ARG A 158 14.74 -22.11 -20.24
CA ARG A 158 15.26 -22.98 -21.32
C ARG A 158 15.00 -24.44 -21.03
N THR A 159 14.71 -25.18 -22.10
CA THR A 159 14.52 -26.62 -22.03
C THR A 159 15.85 -27.30 -21.74
N GLU A 160 15.86 -28.24 -20.81
CA GLU A 160 17.02 -29.07 -20.53
C GLU A 160 17.17 -30.17 -21.59
N ASP A 161 18.42 -30.45 -21.97
CA ASP A 161 18.72 -31.46 -22.99
C ASP A 161 18.53 -32.90 -22.48
N ALA A 162 18.63 -33.10 -21.16
CA ALA A 162 18.54 -34.41 -20.54
C ALA A 162 17.13 -34.65 -19.96
N PRO A 163 16.55 -35.86 -20.12
CA PRO A 163 15.34 -36.24 -19.40
C PRO A 163 15.53 -36.14 -17.89
N ALA A 164 14.52 -35.63 -17.21
CA ALA A 164 14.49 -35.47 -15.75
C ALA A 164 13.46 -36.42 -15.11
N ILE A 165 13.64 -36.67 -13.82
CA ILE A 165 12.61 -37.33 -13.01
C ILE A 165 11.43 -36.34 -12.87
N PRO A 166 10.18 -36.77 -13.13
CA PRO A 166 9.04 -35.87 -13.05
C PRO A 166 8.87 -35.25 -11.65
N SER A 167 8.71 -33.93 -11.57
CA SER A 167 8.49 -33.22 -10.30
C SER A 167 7.28 -32.28 -10.33
N PRO A 168 6.06 -32.82 -10.54
CA PRO A 168 4.86 -32.02 -10.65
C PRO A 168 4.61 -31.22 -9.38
N GLY A 169 4.23 -29.95 -9.54
CA GLY A 169 3.93 -29.03 -8.45
C GLY A 169 5.15 -28.30 -7.88
N VAL A 170 6.37 -28.65 -8.31
CA VAL A 170 7.61 -28.03 -7.84
C VAL A 170 8.14 -27.07 -8.89
N MET A 171 8.48 -25.85 -8.48
CA MET A 171 9.15 -24.93 -9.40
C MET A 171 10.54 -25.46 -9.73
N ASN A 172 10.78 -25.57 -11.02
CA ASN A 172 12.06 -26.01 -11.57
C ASN A 172 13.10 -24.87 -11.48
N SER A 173 13.67 -24.66 -10.29
CA SER A 173 14.85 -23.81 -10.06
C SER A 173 16.13 -24.65 -10.07
N ASP A 174 17.21 -24.15 -10.68
CA ASP A 174 18.51 -24.80 -10.78
C ASP A 174 19.11 -25.01 -9.38
N GLY A 175 18.71 -26.09 -8.72
CA GLY A 175 19.09 -26.44 -7.35
C GLY A 175 18.23 -25.75 -6.29
N ASP A 176 18.35 -26.26 -5.06
CA ASP A 176 17.86 -25.59 -3.86
C ASP A 176 18.54 -24.22 -3.77
N GLU A 177 18.00 -23.19 -4.42
CA GLU A 177 18.42 -21.81 -4.20
C GLU A 177 18.31 -21.60 -2.70
N GLU A 178 19.46 -21.47 -2.03
CA GLU A 178 19.49 -21.24 -0.59
C GLU A 178 18.51 -20.10 -0.29
N SER A 179 17.50 -20.38 0.53
CA SER A 179 16.54 -19.39 0.98
C SER A 179 17.33 -18.15 1.43
N GLY A 180 16.80 -16.95 1.20
CA GLY A 180 17.45 -15.72 1.66
C GLY A 180 17.85 -15.80 3.14
N ALA A 181 17.11 -16.55 3.95
CA ALA A 181 17.47 -16.87 5.34
C ALA A 181 18.71 -17.77 5.50
N GLN A 182 18.86 -18.81 4.68
CA GLN A 182 20.04 -19.67 4.65
C GLN A 182 21.27 -18.90 4.16
N ARG A 183 21.11 -18.07 3.13
CA ARG A 183 22.18 -17.20 2.65
C ARG A 183 22.60 -16.19 3.71
N MET A 184 21.64 -15.57 4.40
CA MET A 184 21.92 -14.67 5.53
C MET A 184 22.54 -15.41 6.73
N ALA A 185 22.17 -16.66 6.98
CA ALA A 185 22.79 -17.46 8.05
C ALA A 185 24.26 -17.80 7.75
N HIS A 186 24.60 -17.98 6.47
CA HIS A 186 25.98 -18.16 6.03
C HIS A 186 26.77 -16.84 6.04
N GLU A 187 26.18 -15.74 5.55
CA GLU A 187 26.83 -14.43 5.47
C GLU A 187 26.97 -13.75 6.85
N ASP A 188 26.05 -14.01 7.80
CA ASP A 188 26.04 -13.43 9.16
C ASP A 188 25.79 -14.52 10.24
N PRO A 189 26.80 -15.37 10.54
CA PRO A 189 26.65 -16.46 11.52
C PRO A 189 26.32 -16.01 12.95
N PHE A 190 26.70 -14.77 13.30
CA PHE A 190 26.43 -14.20 14.63
C PHE A 190 25.13 -13.37 14.68
N GLY A 191 24.48 -13.11 13.54
CA GLY A 191 23.23 -12.33 13.45
C GLY A 191 23.38 -10.83 13.70
N GLY A 192 24.59 -10.28 13.58
CA GLY A 192 24.88 -8.87 13.88
C GLY A 192 24.24 -7.90 12.87
N VAL A 193 24.29 -8.23 11.58
CA VAL A 193 23.70 -7.42 10.50
C VAL A 193 22.18 -7.47 10.61
N LEU A 194 21.61 -8.66 10.82
CA LEU A 194 20.16 -8.84 10.95
C LEU A 194 19.58 -8.04 12.12
N THR A 195 20.26 -8.02 13.27
CA THR A 195 19.82 -7.26 14.45
C THR A 195 19.95 -5.76 14.23
N LEU A 196 21.05 -5.28 13.64
CA LEU A 196 21.27 -3.86 13.38
C LEU A 196 20.24 -3.29 12.40
N THR A 197 19.93 -4.00 11.31
CA THR A 197 18.92 -3.55 10.33
C THR A 197 17.53 -3.53 10.95
N SER A 198 17.17 -4.56 11.71
CA SER A 198 15.86 -4.65 12.39
C SER A 198 15.67 -3.51 13.39
N VAL A 199 16.67 -3.26 14.23
CA VAL A 199 16.66 -2.16 15.20
C VAL A 199 16.56 -0.80 14.47
N SER A 200 17.33 -0.61 13.40
CA SER A 200 17.31 0.63 12.62
C SER A 200 15.95 0.93 11.99
N VAL A 201 15.27 -0.08 11.43
CA VAL A 201 13.92 0.08 10.85
C VAL A 201 12.89 0.44 11.91
N VAL A 202 12.96 -0.17 13.10
CA VAL A 202 12.04 0.12 14.22
C VAL A 202 12.23 1.55 14.71
N PHE A 203 13.47 1.98 14.97
CA PHE A 203 13.75 3.36 15.38
C PHE A 203 13.40 4.36 14.27
N GLY A 204 13.63 4.01 13.00
CA GLY A 204 13.21 4.81 11.84
C GLY A 204 11.70 4.99 11.79
N ALA A 205 10.91 3.93 11.97
CA ALA A 205 9.46 3.99 12.01
C ALA A 205 8.96 4.85 13.18
N LEU A 206 9.56 4.72 14.37
CA LEU A 206 9.24 5.55 15.54
C LEU A 206 9.58 7.03 15.29
N LEU A 207 10.70 7.32 14.64
CA LEU A 207 11.09 8.69 14.30
C LEU A 207 10.15 9.30 13.26
N ILE A 208 9.73 8.54 12.25
CA ILE A 208 8.71 8.96 11.29
C ILE A 208 7.38 9.25 12.00
N LEU A 209 6.95 8.38 12.92
CA LEU A 209 5.74 8.57 13.71
C LEU A 209 5.83 9.84 14.59
N LEU A 210 6.98 10.06 15.23
CA LEU A 210 7.27 11.28 15.98
C LEU A 210 7.22 12.53 15.08
N CYS A 211 7.77 12.46 13.87
CA CYS A 211 7.65 13.53 12.87
C CYS A 211 6.19 13.81 12.52
N ILE A 212 5.38 12.77 12.27
CA ILE A 212 3.95 12.94 11.95
C ILE A 212 3.21 13.60 13.13
N PHE A 213 3.44 13.16 14.36
CA PHE A 213 2.79 13.73 15.54
C PHE A 213 3.27 15.15 15.85
N THR A 214 4.55 15.47 15.64
CA THR A 214 5.05 16.84 15.84
C THR A 214 4.52 17.81 14.77
N ILE A 215 4.38 17.37 13.51
CA ILE A 215 3.77 18.17 12.45
C ILE A 215 2.27 18.37 12.73
N THR A 216 1.56 17.30 13.10
CA THR A 216 0.11 17.34 13.39
C THR A 216 -0.16 18.16 14.64
N GLY A 217 0.62 17.95 15.71
CA GLY A 217 0.60 18.74 16.93
C GLY A 217 0.88 20.21 16.66
N GLY A 218 1.85 20.55 15.81
CA GLY A 218 2.11 21.93 15.37
C GLY A 218 0.96 22.56 14.57
N PHE A 219 0.20 21.75 13.83
CA PHE A 219 -0.98 22.19 13.08
C PHE A 219 -2.17 22.46 14.00
N PHE A 220 -2.44 21.59 14.98
CA PHE A 220 -3.57 21.73 15.91
C PHE A 220 -3.28 22.69 17.10
N SER A 221 -2.03 22.79 17.57
CA SER A 221 -1.64 23.70 18.67
C SER A 221 -1.54 25.17 18.27
N GLY A 222 -1.81 25.52 17.01
CA GLY A 222 -1.71 26.91 16.55
C GLY A 222 -0.29 27.47 16.55
N ARG A 223 0.76 26.63 16.65
CA ARG A 223 2.17 27.07 16.62
C ARG A 223 2.57 27.72 15.28
N PHE A 224 1.78 27.50 14.22
CA PHE A 224 1.88 28.19 12.93
C PHE A 224 0.86 29.32 12.74
N ARG A 225 0.29 29.88 13.80
CA ARG A 225 -0.53 31.10 13.72
C ARG A 225 0.39 32.33 13.58
N ASN A 226 0.84 32.57 12.34
CA ASN A 226 1.54 33.75 11.82
C ASN A 226 2.80 34.24 12.60
N PRO A 227 4.00 34.27 11.97
CA PRO A 227 5.08 35.15 12.43
C PRO A 227 4.74 36.65 12.26
N PHE A 228 3.57 36.96 11.71
CA PHE A 228 3.03 38.32 11.54
C PHE A 228 2.00 38.73 12.60
N LYS A 229 1.64 37.89 13.57
CA LYS A 229 1.10 38.44 14.82
C LYS A 229 2.29 38.97 15.59
N ARG A 230 2.61 40.25 15.34
CA ARG A 230 3.15 41.12 16.38
C ARG A 230 2.32 40.80 17.62
N SER A 231 2.93 40.16 18.61
CA SER A 231 2.50 40.44 19.97
C SER A 231 2.45 41.97 20.04
N PRO A 232 1.35 42.61 20.47
CA PRO A 232 1.53 43.93 21.03
C PRO A 232 2.64 43.71 22.07
N LYS A 233 3.78 44.36 21.88
CA LYS A 233 4.78 44.45 22.94
C LYS A 233 3.96 44.78 24.17
N ALA A 234 4.01 43.92 25.19
CA ALA A 234 3.59 44.34 26.52
C ALA A 234 4.19 45.74 26.70
N PRO A 235 3.38 46.77 27.02
CA PRO A 235 3.94 48.08 27.29
C PRO A 235 5.04 47.80 28.32
N LYS A 236 6.28 48.11 27.95
CA LYS A 236 7.38 48.05 28.91
C LYS A 236 6.87 48.82 30.11
N ALA A 237 6.81 48.16 31.26
CA ALA A 237 6.60 48.82 32.54
C ALA A 237 7.36 50.14 32.48
N GLY A 238 6.60 51.24 32.61
CA GLY A 238 7.02 52.55 32.20
C GLY A 238 8.44 52.82 32.68
N LYS A 239 9.30 53.27 31.76
CA LYS A 239 10.04 54.46 32.16
C LYS A 239 8.94 55.49 32.35
N ALA A 240 8.73 55.87 33.60
CA ALA A 240 7.85 56.97 33.97
C ALA A 240 7.97 58.01 32.85
N ALA A 241 6.88 58.24 32.12
CA ALA A 241 6.77 59.46 31.36
C ALA A 241 7.09 60.54 32.37
N ASP A 242 8.16 61.28 32.12
CA ASP A 242 8.82 62.13 33.09
C ASP A 242 7.74 62.88 33.87
N ALA A 243 7.83 62.90 35.20
CA ALA A 243 6.78 63.47 36.06
C ALA A 243 6.34 64.88 35.61
N GLU A 244 7.21 65.58 34.90
CA GLU A 244 6.97 66.83 34.17
C GLU A 244 5.91 66.74 33.05
N VAL A 245 5.90 65.69 32.22
CA VAL A 245 4.92 65.52 31.13
C VAL A 245 3.54 65.19 31.71
N ALA A 246 3.49 64.34 32.74
CA ALA A 246 2.23 64.04 33.44
C ALA A 246 1.70 65.28 34.20
N ALA A 247 2.58 66.05 34.85
CA ALA A 247 2.21 67.31 35.49
C ALA A 247 1.82 68.41 34.49
N ALA A 248 2.46 68.49 33.33
CA ALA A 248 2.12 69.44 32.28
C ALA A 248 0.76 69.14 31.65
N ILE A 249 0.44 67.86 31.45
CA ILE A 249 -0.88 67.43 30.97
C ILE A 249 -1.94 67.72 32.05
N ALA A 250 -1.68 67.41 33.31
CA ALA A 250 -2.60 67.74 34.41
C ALA A 250 -2.85 69.25 34.54
N MET A 251 -1.80 70.09 34.46
CA MET A 251 -1.94 71.54 34.49
C MET A 251 -2.62 72.11 33.24
N ALA A 252 -2.45 71.48 32.07
CA ALA A 252 -3.15 71.87 30.85
C ALA A 252 -4.65 71.54 30.91
N LEU A 253 -5.00 70.34 31.42
CA LEU A 253 -6.39 69.96 31.65
C LEU A 253 -7.05 70.83 32.72
N ASP A 254 -6.38 71.14 33.83
CA ASP A 254 -6.92 72.03 34.88
C ASP A 254 -7.22 73.45 34.34
N ARG A 255 -6.36 73.94 33.44
CA ARG A 255 -6.50 75.25 32.81
C ARG A 255 -7.60 75.33 31.75
N GLU A 256 -7.91 74.22 31.07
CA GLU A 256 -8.99 74.15 30.08
C GLU A 256 -10.35 73.74 30.67
N LEU A 257 -10.37 72.90 31.72
CA LEU A 257 -11.60 72.43 32.35
C LEU A 257 -12.04 73.23 33.57
N GLY A 258 -11.29 74.26 33.97
CA GLY A 258 -11.79 75.29 34.90
C GLY A 258 -12.15 74.77 36.29
N GLY A 259 -11.36 73.86 36.85
CA GLY A 259 -11.45 73.45 38.25
C GLY A 259 -12.49 72.37 38.58
N ASP A 260 -13.23 71.85 37.60
CA ASP A 260 -14.14 70.71 37.82
C ASP A 260 -13.34 69.41 37.86
N ASN A 261 -12.73 69.16 39.03
CA ASN A 261 -11.92 67.98 39.35
C ASN A 261 -12.62 66.65 39.05
N GLU A 262 -13.95 66.64 39.01
CA GLU A 262 -14.76 65.46 38.70
C GLU A 262 -14.60 65.03 37.23
N VAL A 263 -14.51 65.99 36.29
CA VAL A 263 -14.37 65.68 34.86
C VAL A 263 -12.96 65.21 34.56
N ALA A 264 -11.95 65.86 35.15
CA ALA A 264 -10.56 65.41 35.04
C ALA A 264 -10.35 64.02 35.68
N ALA A 265 -10.98 63.75 36.83
CA ALA A 265 -10.96 62.43 37.47
C ALA A 265 -11.70 61.39 36.61
N ALA A 266 -12.84 61.73 36.01
CA ALA A 266 -13.58 60.83 35.13
C ALA A 266 -12.77 60.48 33.85
N ILE A 267 -12.08 61.46 33.27
CA ILE A 267 -11.19 61.24 32.11
C ILE A 267 -10.00 60.37 32.51
N GLY A 268 -9.38 60.63 33.66
CA GLY A 268 -8.29 59.81 34.19
C GLY A 268 -8.70 58.37 34.44
N MET A 269 -9.87 58.16 35.05
CA MET A 269 -10.43 56.82 35.33
C MET A 269 -10.82 56.09 34.04
N ALA A 270 -11.32 56.80 33.03
CA ALA A 270 -11.64 56.24 31.72
C ALA A 270 -10.39 55.81 30.94
N LEU A 271 -9.32 56.60 31.00
CA LEU A 271 -8.02 56.25 30.39
C LEU A 271 -7.37 55.08 31.12
N ASP A 272 -7.38 55.06 32.45
CA ASP A 272 -6.87 53.95 33.26
C ASP A 272 -7.58 52.64 32.90
N ARG A 273 -8.92 52.67 32.83
CA ARG A 273 -9.72 51.52 32.38
C ARG A 273 -9.43 51.12 30.94
N TYR A 274 -9.26 52.08 30.04
CA TYR A 274 -8.93 51.78 28.64
C TYR A 274 -7.56 51.10 28.51
N PHE A 275 -6.55 51.55 29.25
CA PHE A 275 -5.19 51.02 29.14
C PHE A 275 -4.94 49.75 29.98
N ASN A 276 -5.61 49.61 31.13
CA ASN A 276 -5.35 48.53 32.07
C ASN A 276 -6.40 47.39 32.03
N ASP A 277 -7.68 47.68 31.74
CA ASP A 277 -8.75 46.65 31.76
C ASP A 277 -9.06 46.03 30.39
N THR A 278 -8.70 46.65 29.26
CA THR A 278 -9.09 46.12 27.92
C THR A 278 -8.25 44.93 27.46
N VAL A 279 -7.16 44.58 28.16
CA VAL A 279 -6.25 43.53 27.72
C VAL A 279 -6.53 42.18 28.38
N HIS A 280 -7.18 42.15 29.55
CA HIS A 280 -7.55 40.90 30.22
C HIS A 280 -8.84 41.08 31.03
N ASP A 281 -9.88 40.31 30.70
CA ASP A 281 -10.98 40.06 31.63
C ASP A 281 -10.36 39.47 32.90
N ALA A 282 -10.30 40.23 34.00
CA ALA A 282 -9.88 39.72 35.29
C ALA A 282 -10.99 38.81 35.81
N GLU A 283 -10.99 37.55 35.36
CA GLU A 283 -11.91 36.54 35.86
C GLU A 283 -11.60 36.30 37.35
N SER A 284 -12.62 36.43 38.19
CA SER A 284 -12.52 35.91 39.55
C SER A 284 -12.34 34.39 39.42
N PHE A 285 -11.20 33.84 39.85
CA PHE A 285 -10.95 32.39 39.94
C PHE A 285 -11.92 31.64 40.88
N VAL A 286 -12.98 32.32 41.34
CA VAL A 286 -14.09 31.77 42.10
C VAL A 286 -15.23 31.49 41.12
N ILE A 287 -15.38 30.23 40.75
CA ILE A 287 -16.57 29.76 40.02
C ILE A 287 -17.72 29.72 41.04
N THR A 288 -18.59 30.74 41.04
CA THR A 288 -19.85 30.69 41.79
C THR A 288 -20.88 29.92 40.98
N ILE A 289 -20.90 28.59 41.15
CA ILE A 289 -21.95 27.74 40.59
C ILE A 289 -23.25 27.99 41.37
N ARG A 290 -24.11 28.87 40.86
CA ARG A 290 -25.50 28.96 41.35
C ARG A 290 -26.24 27.71 40.89
N HIS A 291 -26.51 26.81 41.84
CA HIS A 291 -27.40 25.68 41.61
C HIS A 291 -28.84 26.23 41.55
N ASP A 292 -29.26 26.65 40.38
CA ASP A 292 -30.67 26.87 40.12
C ASP A 292 -31.34 25.50 40.10
N GLY A 293 -32.37 25.32 40.93
CA GLY A 293 -32.98 24.02 41.19
C GLY A 293 -33.40 23.32 39.90
N SER A 294 -32.76 22.17 39.63
CA SER A 294 -33.12 21.17 38.62
C SER A 294 -33.58 21.74 37.26
N SER A 295 -32.64 22.05 36.36
CA SER A 295 -32.97 22.03 34.93
C SER A 295 -33.27 20.60 34.53
N LEU A 296 -34.55 20.23 34.45
CA LEU A 296 -34.96 19.00 33.80
C LEU A 296 -34.41 19.03 32.38
N TRP A 297 -33.74 17.95 31.94
CA TRP A 297 -33.10 17.85 30.61
C TRP A 297 -34.04 18.26 29.46
N ASN A 298 -35.36 18.19 29.68
CA ASN A 298 -36.41 18.50 28.72
C ASN A 298 -37.09 19.87 28.92
N ASP A 299 -36.51 20.79 29.69
CA ASP A 299 -37.10 22.13 29.86
C ASP A 299 -36.93 22.99 28.59
N LYS A 300 -37.99 23.04 27.79
CA LYS A 300 -38.02 23.78 26.52
C LYS A 300 -38.02 25.30 26.69
N SER A 301 -38.21 25.82 27.91
CA SER A 301 -38.15 27.26 28.20
C SER A 301 -36.73 27.83 28.12
N LYS A 302 -35.71 26.96 28.24
CA LYS A 302 -34.28 27.31 28.19
C LYS A 302 -33.66 27.10 26.80
N ASN A 303 -34.45 26.74 25.78
CA ASN A 303 -33.95 26.59 24.41
C ASN A 303 -33.63 27.94 23.76
N PHE A 304 -32.56 27.97 22.95
CA PHE A 304 -32.10 29.16 22.22
C PHE A 304 -33.12 29.76 21.24
N ARG A 305 -34.19 29.04 20.93
CA ARG A 305 -35.31 29.56 20.13
C ARG A 305 -36.45 29.95 21.07
N GLN A 306 -36.53 31.22 21.40
CA GLN A 306 -37.76 31.80 21.91
C GLN A 306 -38.75 31.88 20.75
N LEU A 307 -39.91 31.24 20.89
CA LEU A 307 -40.99 31.44 19.94
C LEU A 307 -41.49 32.90 20.09
N PRO A 308 -41.73 33.61 18.98
CA PRO A 308 -42.26 34.96 19.03
C PRO A 308 -43.62 34.97 19.73
N ARG A 309 -43.85 36.00 20.54
CA ARG A 309 -45.14 36.28 21.20
C ARG A 309 -46.22 36.63 20.17
#